data_AF-A0A0D2JFQ0-F1
#
_entry.id   AF-A0A0D2JFQ0-F1
#
_cell.length_a   1.000
_cell.length_b   1.000
_cell.length_c   1.000
_cell.angle_alpha   90.00
_cell.angle_beta   90.00
_cell.angle_gamma   90.00
#
_symmetry.space_group_name_H-M   'P 1'
#
loop_
_entity.id
_entity.type
_entity.pdbx_description
1 polymer ?
#
loop_
_entity_poly.entity_id
_entity_poly.type
_entity_poly.pdbx_seq_one_letter_code
_entity_poly.pdbx_strand_id
1 'polypeptide(L)'
;MSLTTTRPLIPESLNEKKRRPKTLDQLIHERLASRPKSQFVQQSSEEQKRVEEAHRNGTRFLGVSEDASRVAADIVKKQWVEQGIWRDEWTETALVPEKWKHEEPLQIEIESDWDTDSGSSLNLPPGTRRRIWKSKEARQQIAARRAVLEREREASRPYHQFVYQMSKERERIHRKEMGRGDDFSEDINSEAYKIVRQKWYTRMIWNEEWTTMPGMFWKHEQHWDRALAESGIKTDPFRPKDPDRAGPIFGLFGDGMSRPKSSIDVQ
;
A
#
# COMPACT_ATOMS: atom_id res chain seq x y z
N MET A 1 37.25 9.36 -48.92
CA MET A 1 36.63 8.44 -47.93
C MET A 1 37.13 8.84 -46.56
N SER A 2 36.29 9.52 -45.77
CA SER A 2 36.51 9.78 -44.34
C SER A 2 35.15 9.72 -43.66
N LEU A 3 35.06 8.91 -42.60
CA LEU A 3 33.83 8.53 -41.92
C LEU A 3 33.41 9.62 -40.93
N THR A 4 32.20 10.17 -41.10
CA THR A 4 31.58 11.09 -40.13
C THR A 4 30.81 10.26 -39.11
N THR A 5 31.35 10.13 -37.90
CA THR A 5 30.69 9.46 -36.76
C THR A 5 29.55 10.34 -36.23
N THR A 6 28.33 10.03 -36.65
CA THR A 6 27.08 10.60 -36.12
C THR A 6 26.81 10.01 -34.74
N ARG A 7 27.07 10.80 -33.69
CA ARG A 7 26.73 10.48 -32.30
C ARG A 7 25.21 10.69 -32.11
N PRO A 8 24.44 9.71 -31.61
CA PRO A 8 23.01 9.91 -31.37
C PRO A 8 22.80 10.85 -30.17
N LEU A 9 22.08 11.94 -30.41
CA LEU A 9 21.54 12.83 -29.39
C LEU A 9 20.46 12.09 -28.60
N ILE A 10 20.80 11.63 -27.40
CA ILE A 10 19.83 11.22 -26.38
C ILE A 10 19.10 12.48 -25.92
N PRO A 11 17.74 12.53 -25.90
CA PRO A 11 17.03 13.70 -25.42
C PRO A 11 17.21 13.85 -23.90
N GLU A 12 18.14 14.73 -23.54
CA GLU A 12 18.42 15.22 -22.19
C GLU A 12 17.29 16.17 -21.72
N SER A 13 16.09 15.65 -21.45
CA SER A 13 14.93 16.48 -21.08
C SER A 13 14.04 15.98 -19.94
N LEU A 14 14.52 15.03 -19.12
CA LEU A 14 13.74 14.57 -17.96
C LEU A 14 13.95 15.38 -16.66
N ASN A 15 14.94 16.27 -16.59
CA ASN A 15 15.42 16.79 -15.30
C ASN A 15 15.19 18.27 -14.97
N GLU A 16 14.48 19.04 -15.79
CA GLU A 16 14.12 20.43 -15.43
C GLU A 16 12.63 20.72 -15.63
N LYS A 17 11.78 19.93 -14.96
CA LYS A 17 10.40 20.37 -14.75
C LYS A 17 10.38 21.38 -13.62
N LYS A 18 10.28 22.67 -13.97
CA LYS A 18 9.73 23.71 -13.08
C LYS A 18 8.48 23.12 -12.43
N ARG A 19 8.56 22.82 -11.13
CA ARG A 19 7.46 22.23 -10.35
C ARG A 19 6.27 23.15 -10.48
N ARG A 20 5.29 22.76 -11.29
CA ARG A 20 4.00 23.43 -11.31
C ARG A 20 3.38 23.20 -9.93
N PRO A 21 2.80 24.23 -9.30
CA PRO A 21 2.12 24.05 -8.03
C PRO A 21 1.06 22.96 -8.19
N LYS A 22 1.08 21.97 -7.31
CA LYS A 22 0.08 20.90 -7.33
C LYS A 22 -1.24 21.47 -6.83
N THR A 23 -2.36 20.97 -7.35
CA THR A 23 -3.67 21.30 -6.78
C THR A 23 -3.91 20.47 -5.51
N LEU A 24 -4.81 20.94 -4.65
CA LEU A 24 -5.20 20.20 -3.45
C LEU A 24 -5.75 18.81 -3.81
N ASP A 25 -6.55 18.72 -4.88
CA ASP A 25 -7.11 17.46 -5.37
C ASP A 25 -6.02 16.48 -5.82
N GLN A 26 -4.96 16.97 -6.49
CA GLN A 26 -3.83 16.13 -6.88
C GLN A 26 -3.12 15.55 -5.65
N LEU A 27 -2.91 16.34 -4.60
CA LEU A 27 -2.32 15.84 -3.35
C LEU A 27 -3.20 14.79 -2.68
N ILE A 28 -4.51 15.03 -2.64
CA ILE A 28 -5.47 14.06 -2.09
C ILE A 28 -5.38 12.75 -2.87
N HIS A 29 -5.42 12.81 -4.21
CA HIS A 29 -5.31 11.64 -5.06
C HIS A 29 -3.99 10.89 -4.89
N GLU A 30 -2.84 11.59 -4.85
CA GLU A 30 -1.53 11.00 -4.61
C GLU A 30 -1.46 10.27 -3.25
N ARG A 31 -2.00 10.88 -2.20
CA ARG A 31 -2.05 10.27 -0.87
C ARG A 31 -2.94 9.03 -0.89
N LEU A 32 -4.15 9.14 -1.41
CA LEU A 32 -5.08 8.01 -1.51
C LEU A 32 -4.49 6.85 -2.33
N ALA A 33 -3.79 7.13 -3.42
CA ALA A 33 -3.15 6.11 -4.25
C ALA A 33 -2.15 5.25 -3.47
N SER A 34 -1.50 5.81 -2.44
CA SER A 34 -0.53 5.07 -1.63
C SER A 34 -1.15 4.20 -0.50
N ARG A 35 -2.47 4.20 -0.35
CA ARG A 35 -3.18 3.35 0.62
C ARG A 35 -3.26 1.88 0.17
N PRO A 36 -3.36 0.90 1.10
CA PRO A 36 -3.44 -0.51 0.76
C PRO A 36 -4.57 -0.85 -0.21
N LYS A 37 -5.78 -0.37 0.05
CA LYS A 37 -6.93 -0.60 -0.84
C LYS A 37 -6.68 -0.15 -2.28
N SER A 38 -6.14 1.06 -2.45
CA SER A 38 -5.85 1.62 -3.77
C SER A 38 -4.73 0.84 -4.48
N GLN A 39 -3.69 0.43 -3.75
CA GLN A 39 -2.65 -0.45 -4.30
C GLN A 39 -3.22 -1.77 -4.79
N PHE A 40 -4.03 -2.44 -3.96
CA PHE A 40 -4.60 -3.74 -4.28
C PHE A 40 -5.46 -3.65 -5.54
N VAL A 41 -6.39 -2.69 -5.59
CA VAL A 41 -7.28 -2.48 -6.75
C VAL A 41 -6.48 -2.20 -8.03
N GLN A 42 -5.46 -1.34 -7.96
CA GLN A 42 -4.62 -1.02 -9.12
C GLN A 42 -3.80 -2.23 -9.59
N GLN A 43 -3.21 -2.99 -8.67
CA GLN A 43 -2.46 -4.20 -9.00
C GLN A 43 -3.37 -5.26 -9.61
N SER A 44 -4.58 -5.45 -9.07
CA SER A 44 -5.56 -6.41 -9.58
C SER A 44 -6.06 -6.01 -10.97
N SER A 45 -6.34 -4.73 -11.22
CA SER A 45 -6.74 -4.25 -12.55
C SER A 45 -5.64 -4.46 -13.60
N GLU A 46 -4.37 -4.24 -13.22
CA GLU A 46 -3.27 -4.56 -14.12
C GLU A 46 -3.14 -6.05 -14.39
N GLU A 47 -3.31 -6.89 -13.37
CA GLU A 47 -3.19 -8.32 -13.55
C GLU A 47 -4.38 -8.92 -14.31
N GLN A 48 -5.57 -8.29 -14.20
CA GLN A 48 -6.72 -8.60 -15.03
C GLN A 48 -6.39 -8.41 -16.51
N LYS A 49 -5.83 -7.25 -16.88
CA LYS A 49 -5.41 -6.98 -18.27
C LYS A 49 -4.43 -8.03 -18.78
N ARG A 50 -3.50 -8.51 -17.93
CA ARG A 50 -2.54 -9.57 -18.32
C ARG A 50 -3.21 -10.92 -18.48
N VAL A 51 -4.16 -11.26 -17.61
CA VAL A 51 -4.94 -12.50 -17.69
C VAL A 51 -5.77 -12.52 -18.97
N GLU A 52 -6.46 -11.42 -19.29
CA GLU A 52 -7.24 -11.26 -20.52
C GLU A 52 -6.35 -11.32 -21.78
N GLU A 53 -5.17 -10.71 -21.75
CA GLU A 53 -4.21 -10.79 -22.85
C GLU A 53 -3.68 -12.22 -23.04
N ALA A 54 -3.30 -12.90 -21.97
CA ALA A 54 -2.87 -14.30 -22.02
C ALA A 54 -3.98 -15.23 -22.54
N HIS A 55 -5.24 -14.91 -22.23
CA HIS A 55 -6.40 -15.62 -22.77
C HIS A 55 -6.57 -15.42 -24.26
N ARG A 56 -6.55 -14.16 -24.73
CA ARG A 56 -6.61 -13.83 -26.16
C ARG A 56 -5.47 -14.45 -26.96
N ASN A 57 -4.28 -14.54 -26.37
CA ASN A 57 -3.09 -15.12 -27.01
C ASN A 57 -3.00 -16.64 -26.87
N GLY A 58 -4.00 -17.31 -26.27
CA GLY A 58 -4.04 -18.76 -26.10
C GLY A 58 -3.01 -19.33 -25.12
N THR A 59 -2.25 -18.48 -24.42
CA THR A 59 -1.21 -18.90 -23.47
C THR A 59 -1.79 -19.29 -22.11
N ARG A 60 -3.03 -18.85 -21.81
CA ARG A 60 -3.79 -19.25 -20.64
C ARG A 60 -5.26 -19.39 -20.98
N PHE A 61 -5.87 -20.54 -20.74
CA PHE A 61 -7.31 -20.69 -20.88
C PHE A 61 -8.01 -20.28 -19.58
N LEU A 62 -9.03 -19.43 -19.68
CA LEU A 62 -9.96 -19.17 -18.57
C LEU A 62 -11.12 -20.16 -18.72
N GLY A 63 -11.51 -20.80 -17.61
CA GLY A 63 -12.72 -21.61 -17.61
C GLY A 63 -13.95 -20.77 -17.97
N VAL A 64 -14.98 -21.40 -18.55
CA VAL A 64 -16.23 -20.73 -18.99
C VAL A 64 -16.92 -19.96 -17.84
N SER A 65 -16.65 -20.33 -16.59
CA SER A 65 -17.19 -19.69 -15.37
C SER A 65 -16.17 -18.83 -14.62
N GLU A 66 -14.95 -18.68 -15.11
CA GLU A 66 -13.89 -17.93 -14.43
C GLU A 66 -13.88 -16.47 -14.89
N ASP A 67 -14.12 -15.55 -13.95
CA ASP A 67 -13.96 -14.12 -14.18
C ASP A 67 -12.47 -13.73 -14.08
N ALA A 68 -11.94 -13.10 -15.14
CA ALA A 68 -10.57 -12.60 -15.20
C ALA A 68 -10.25 -11.63 -14.06
N SER A 69 -11.22 -10.82 -13.62
CA SER A 69 -11.08 -9.89 -12.50
C SER A 69 -10.81 -10.63 -11.19
N ARG A 70 -11.59 -11.69 -10.90
CA ARG A 70 -11.41 -12.52 -9.72
C ARG A 70 -10.09 -13.28 -9.75
N VAL A 71 -9.76 -13.89 -10.90
CA VAL A 71 -8.47 -14.58 -11.08
C VAL A 71 -7.28 -13.64 -10.85
N ALA A 72 -7.37 -12.40 -11.32
CA ALA A 72 -6.34 -11.40 -11.10
C ALA A 72 -6.23 -10.96 -9.64
N ALA A 73 -7.35 -10.73 -8.97
CA ALA A 73 -7.38 -10.41 -7.54
C ALA A 73 -6.76 -11.55 -6.70
N ASP A 74 -7.05 -12.81 -7.04
CA ASP A 74 -6.47 -13.99 -6.39
C ASP A 74 -4.94 -14.06 -6.57
N ILE A 75 -4.43 -13.72 -7.76
CA ILE A 75 -2.99 -13.67 -8.02
C ILE A 75 -2.32 -12.59 -7.17
N VAL A 76 -2.89 -11.39 -7.12
CA VAL A 76 -2.36 -10.29 -6.29
C VAL A 76 -2.42 -10.62 -4.81
N LYS A 77 -3.53 -11.19 -4.35
CA LYS A 77 -3.68 -11.68 -2.98
C LYS A 77 -2.61 -12.71 -2.64
N LYS A 78 -2.38 -13.71 -3.50
CA LYS A 78 -1.31 -14.70 -3.30
C LYS A 78 0.07 -14.04 -3.19
N GLN A 79 0.36 -13.03 -4.01
CA GLN A 79 1.62 -12.27 -3.93
C GLN A 79 1.75 -11.49 -2.62
N TRP A 80 0.65 -10.93 -2.11
CA TRP A 80 0.65 -10.22 -0.83
C TRP A 80 0.79 -11.18 0.36
N VAL A 81 0.23 -12.39 0.27
CA VAL A 81 0.45 -13.47 1.25
C VAL A 81 1.91 -13.91 1.23
N GLU A 82 2.50 -14.14 0.06
CA GLU A 82 3.92 -14.50 -0.10
C GLU A 82 4.87 -13.48 0.54
N GLN A 83 4.51 -12.19 0.48
CA GLN A 83 5.29 -11.10 1.10
C GLN A 83 5.04 -10.94 2.61
N GLY A 84 4.07 -11.64 3.20
CA GLY A 84 3.65 -11.43 4.59
C GLY A 84 2.89 -10.11 4.82
N ILE A 85 2.39 -9.49 3.74
CA ILE A 85 1.64 -8.22 3.75
C ILE A 85 0.16 -8.47 3.98
N TRP A 86 -0.38 -9.55 3.41
CA TRP A 86 -1.78 -9.93 3.58
C TRP A 86 -2.06 -10.27 5.04
N ARG A 87 -3.27 -9.95 5.50
CA ARG A 87 -3.75 -10.35 6.82
C ARG A 87 -4.96 -11.26 6.69
N ASP A 88 -5.11 -12.19 7.62
CA ASP A 88 -6.22 -13.14 7.62
C ASP A 88 -7.58 -12.44 7.80
N GLU A 89 -7.58 -11.28 8.46
CA GLU A 89 -8.75 -10.42 8.64
C GLU A 89 -9.20 -9.75 7.32
N TRP A 90 -8.34 -9.70 6.30
CA TRP A 90 -8.69 -9.14 5.00
C TRP A 90 -9.48 -10.22 4.26
N THR A 91 -10.80 -10.21 4.42
CA THR A 91 -11.68 -11.07 3.62
C THR A 91 -11.98 -10.40 2.29
N GLU A 92 -12.36 -11.19 1.28
CA GLU A 92 -12.70 -10.67 -0.06
C GLU A 92 -13.91 -9.74 -0.04
N THR A 93 -14.79 -9.89 0.97
CA THR A 93 -15.98 -9.07 1.22
C THR A 93 -15.74 -7.93 2.20
N ALA A 94 -14.78 -8.03 3.12
CA ALA A 94 -14.36 -6.90 3.94
C ALA A 94 -13.49 -5.98 3.09
N LEU A 95 -13.92 -4.74 2.91
CA LEU A 95 -13.16 -3.70 2.22
C LEU A 95 -11.69 -3.75 2.69
N VAL A 96 -10.75 -3.95 1.75
CA VAL A 96 -9.30 -3.92 2.03
C VAL A 96 -9.03 -2.73 2.97
N PRO A 97 -8.41 -2.96 4.14
CA PRO A 97 -8.40 -1.95 5.18
C PRO A 97 -7.59 -0.72 4.80
N GLU A 98 -7.84 0.34 5.57
CA GLU A 98 -7.28 1.65 5.30
C GLU A 98 -5.78 1.75 5.58
N LYS A 99 -5.20 0.80 6.33
CA LYS A 99 -3.84 0.89 6.90
C LYS A 99 -2.97 -0.30 6.54
N TRP A 100 -1.69 -0.05 6.28
CA TRP A 100 -0.68 -1.08 6.06
C TRP A 100 -0.33 -1.85 7.35
N LYS A 101 0.27 -3.03 7.18
CA LYS A 101 0.80 -3.84 8.31
C LYS A 101 1.81 -3.04 9.16
N HIS A 102 2.63 -2.20 8.54
CA HIS A 102 3.60 -1.37 9.27
C HIS A 102 3.04 -0.13 9.97
N GLU A 103 1.81 0.29 9.66
CA GLU A 103 1.21 1.45 10.32
C GLU A 103 0.68 1.13 11.70
N GLU A 104 0.37 -0.14 11.96
CA GLU A 104 -0.09 -0.54 13.29
C GLU A 104 1.09 -0.64 14.26
N PRO A 105 0.91 -0.15 15.50
CA PRO A 105 1.89 -0.36 16.55
C PRO A 105 2.19 -1.85 16.64
N LEU A 106 3.46 -2.21 16.82
CA LEU A 106 3.76 -3.56 17.26
C LEU A 106 3.01 -3.74 18.58
N GLN A 107 1.98 -4.59 18.58
CA GLN A 107 1.56 -5.25 19.79
C GLN A 107 2.72 -6.17 20.14
N ILE A 108 3.77 -5.56 20.70
CA ILE A 108 4.74 -6.27 21.51
C ILE A 108 3.88 -6.62 22.72
N GLU A 109 3.08 -7.69 22.59
CA GLU A 109 2.59 -8.38 23.75
C GLU A 109 3.77 -8.48 24.68
N ILE A 110 3.49 -8.14 25.92
CA ILE A 110 4.42 -8.05 27.02
C ILE A 110 4.90 -9.49 27.30
N GLU A 111 5.62 -10.11 26.37
CA GLU A 111 6.65 -11.10 26.61
C GLU A 111 7.78 -10.33 27.28
N SER A 112 7.47 -9.88 28.49
CA SER A 112 8.47 -9.46 29.43
C SER A 112 9.50 -10.59 29.52
N ASP A 113 10.76 -10.24 29.78
CA ASP A 113 11.83 -11.24 30.00
C ASP A 113 11.56 -12.11 31.25
N TRP A 114 10.35 -12.04 31.81
CA TRP A 114 9.84 -12.75 32.96
C TRP A 114 8.84 -13.80 32.47
N ASP A 115 9.19 -15.07 32.62
CA ASP A 115 8.17 -16.12 32.64
C ASP A 115 7.28 -15.86 33.85
N THR A 116 6.00 -15.60 33.62
CA THR A 116 5.01 -15.82 34.68
C THR A 116 4.81 -17.33 34.68
N ASP A 117 5.56 -18.01 35.55
CA ASP A 117 5.36 -19.43 35.80
C ASP A 117 3.93 -19.61 36.32
N SER A 118 3.01 -19.87 35.39
CA SER A 118 1.64 -20.32 35.67
C SER A 118 1.61 -21.83 35.98
N GLY A 119 2.76 -22.43 36.26
CA GLY A 119 2.88 -23.74 36.88
C GLY A 119 2.63 -23.63 38.38
N SER A 120 1.43 -24.01 38.81
CA SER A 120 1.07 -24.47 40.15
C SER A 120 2.24 -24.64 41.13
N SER A 121 2.47 -23.63 41.98
CA SER A 121 3.23 -23.80 43.22
C SER A 121 2.33 -23.42 44.39
N LEU A 122 1.45 -24.34 44.76
CA LEU A 122 0.86 -24.33 46.08
C LEU A 122 2.01 -24.54 47.08
N ASN A 123 2.23 -23.55 47.97
CA ASN A 123 3.09 -23.57 49.17
C ASN A 123 4.48 -22.91 49.09
N LEU A 124 4.61 -21.67 48.58
CA LEU A 124 5.77 -20.81 48.88
C LEU A 124 5.36 -19.45 49.47
N PRO A 125 6.13 -18.89 50.43
CA PRO A 125 5.79 -17.64 51.08
C PRO A 125 5.80 -16.45 50.11
N PRO A 126 4.96 -15.43 50.33
CA PRO A 126 4.90 -14.24 49.49
C PRO A 126 6.15 -13.38 49.73
N GLY A 127 7.22 -13.62 48.97
CA GLY A 127 8.44 -12.81 49.10
C GLY A 127 9.61 -13.21 48.20
N THR A 128 9.65 -14.45 47.72
CA THR A 128 10.76 -14.93 46.89
C THR A 128 10.34 -15.18 45.44
N ARG A 129 10.11 -14.10 44.68
CA ARG A 129 10.14 -14.19 43.21
C ARG A 129 11.59 -14.39 42.78
N ARG A 130 12.02 -15.63 42.58
CA ARG A 130 13.32 -15.89 41.94
C ARG A 130 13.26 -15.36 40.52
N ARG A 131 14.11 -14.39 40.20
CA ARG A 131 14.34 -13.92 38.83
C ARG A 131 15.01 -15.05 38.05
N ILE A 132 14.22 -15.84 37.34
CA ILE A 132 14.75 -16.85 36.41
C ILE A 132 15.23 -16.07 35.19
N TRP A 133 16.55 -16.03 35.00
CA TRP A 133 17.14 -15.48 33.78
C TRP A 133 16.88 -16.46 32.64
N LYS A 134 16.26 -15.99 31.54
CA LYS A 134 16.07 -16.81 30.34
C LYS A 134 17.42 -17.30 29.81
N SER A 135 17.47 -18.58 29.39
CA SER A 135 18.63 -19.14 28.69
C SER A 135 18.99 -18.25 27.49
N LYS A 136 20.28 -18.24 27.12
CA LYS A 136 20.76 -17.58 25.90
C LYS A 136 19.97 -18.04 24.67
N GLU A 137 19.57 -19.31 24.62
CA GLU A 137 18.76 -19.88 23.53
C GLU A 137 17.35 -19.30 23.48
N ALA A 138 16.68 -19.15 24.63
CA ALA A 138 15.35 -18.54 24.70
C ALA A 138 15.38 -17.07 24.23
N ARG A 139 16.43 -16.33 24.60
CA ARG A 139 16.65 -14.96 24.09
C ARG A 139 16.87 -14.91 22.59
N GLN A 140 17.65 -15.86 22.05
CA GLN A 140 17.86 -15.97 20.60
C GLN A 140 16.56 -16.31 19.86
N GLN A 141 15.73 -17.21 20.39
CA GLN A 141 14.43 -17.53 19.80
C GLN A 141 13.48 -16.33 19.80
N ILE A 142 13.41 -15.58 20.92
CA ILE A 142 12.61 -14.34 21.00
C ILE A 142 13.12 -13.31 19.99
N ALA A 143 14.43 -13.09 19.91
CA ALA A 143 15.03 -12.17 18.95
C ALA A 143 14.75 -12.58 17.49
N ALA A 144 14.85 -13.88 17.18
CA ALA A 144 14.54 -14.41 15.86
C ALA A 144 13.05 -14.21 15.49
N ARG A 145 12.14 -14.50 16.42
CA ARG A 145 10.70 -14.26 16.23
C ARG A 145 10.41 -12.77 15.98
N ARG A 146 11.02 -11.88 16.75
CA ARG A 146 10.90 -10.42 16.56
C ARG A 146 11.40 -9.97 15.19
N ALA A 147 12.55 -10.47 14.76
CA ALA A 147 13.12 -10.13 13.46
C ALA A 147 12.24 -10.58 12.28
N VAL A 148 11.56 -11.75 12.41
CA VAL A 148 10.59 -12.20 11.40
C VAL A 148 9.38 -11.28 11.35
N LEU A 149 8.78 -10.95 12.50
CA LEU A 149 7.62 -10.06 12.57
C LEU A 149 7.94 -8.66 12.03
N GLU A 150 9.13 -8.14 12.34
CA GLU A 150 9.60 -6.86 11.82
C GLU A 150 9.76 -6.90 10.30
N ARG A 151 10.37 -7.96 9.75
CA ARG A 151 10.49 -8.14 8.29
C ARG A 151 9.13 -8.19 7.59
N GLU A 152 8.19 -8.96 8.12
CA GLU A 152 6.84 -9.06 7.54
C GLU A 152 6.10 -7.72 7.61
N ARG A 153 6.27 -6.99 8.72
CA ARG A 153 5.70 -5.67 8.90
C ARG A 153 6.26 -4.71 7.85
N GLU A 154 7.58 -4.65 7.76
CA GLU A 154 8.30 -3.78 6.82
C GLU A 154 8.04 -4.16 5.36
N ALA A 155 7.65 -5.39 5.03
CA ALA A 155 7.37 -5.81 3.66
C ALA A 155 6.36 -4.89 2.95
N SER A 156 5.46 -4.25 3.71
CA SER A 156 4.48 -3.28 3.20
C SER A 156 5.02 -1.86 2.99
N ARG A 157 6.30 -1.59 3.29
CA ARG A 157 6.97 -0.31 3.06
C ARG A 157 7.23 -0.10 1.55
N PRO A 158 7.27 1.14 1.05
CA PRO A 158 7.48 1.41 -0.37
C PRO A 158 8.75 0.77 -0.93
N TYR A 159 9.88 0.88 -0.22
CA TYR A 159 11.14 0.26 -0.64
C TYR A 159 11.02 -1.25 -0.87
N HIS A 160 10.45 -2.00 0.08
CA HIS A 160 10.32 -3.46 -0.03
C HIS A 160 9.31 -3.87 -1.09
N GLN A 161 8.18 -3.17 -1.18
CA GLN A 161 7.20 -3.37 -2.25
C GLN A 161 7.80 -3.16 -3.64
N PHE A 162 8.61 -2.11 -3.82
CA PHE A 162 9.26 -1.83 -5.10
C PHE A 162 10.26 -2.93 -5.48
N VAL A 163 11.12 -3.34 -4.54
CA VAL A 163 12.10 -4.40 -4.77
C VAL A 163 11.41 -5.72 -5.11
N TYR A 164 10.33 -6.08 -4.41
CA TYR A 164 9.56 -7.29 -4.72
C TYR A 164 8.94 -7.21 -6.12
N GLN A 165 8.27 -6.11 -6.46
CA GLN A 165 7.67 -5.94 -7.78
C GLN A 165 8.71 -6.00 -8.89
N MET A 166 9.90 -5.42 -8.67
CA MET A 166 11.02 -5.49 -9.61
C MET A 166 11.50 -6.95 -9.81
N SER A 167 11.57 -7.74 -8.74
CA SER A 167 11.88 -9.18 -8.85
C SER A 167 10.84 -9.92 -9.69
N LYS A 168 9.55 -9.66 -9.47
CA LYS A 168 8.48 -10.31 -10.25
C LYS A 168 8.47 -9.86 -11.72
N GLU A 169 8.78 -8.61 -12.02
CA GLU A 169 8.97 -8.17 -13.42
C GLU A 169 10.19 -8.83 -14.08
N ARG A 170 11.32 -8.96 -13.37
CA ARG A 170 12.49 -9.68 -13.87
C ARG A 170 12.15 -11.13 -14.21
N GLU A 171 11.47 -11.84 -13.32
CA GLU A 171 11.00 -13.22 -13.56
C GLU A 171 10.10 -13.31 -14.80
N ARG A 172 9.23 -12.29 -15.02
CA ARG A 172 8.34 -12.23 -16.18
C ARG A 172 9.11 -11.98 -17.49
N ILE A 173 10.03 -11.02 -17.52
CA ILE A 173 10.86 -10.72 -18.70
C ILE A 173 11.66 -11.97 -19.08
N HIS A 174 12.35 -12.57 -18.12
CA HIS A 174 13.14 -13.78 -18.33
C HIS A 174 12.31 -14.93 -18.92
N ARG A 175 11.07 -15.16 -18.42
CA ARG A 175 10.17 -16.18 -18.98
C ARG A 175 9.75 -15.86 -20.42
N LYS A 176 9.53 -14.59 -20.74
CA LYS A 176 9.14 -14.13 -22.08
C LYS A 176 10.28 -14.29 -23.09
N GLU A 177 11.51 -14.01 -22.69
CA GLU A 177 12.70 -14.17 -23.52
C GLU A 177 13.00 -15.65 -23.80
N MET A 178 12.91 -16.52 -22.78
CA MET A 178 13.06 -17.96 -22.96
C MET A 178 12.05 -18.56 -23.96
N GLY A 179 10.85 -18.00 -24.07
CA GLY A 179 9.84 -18.44 -25.03
C GLY A 179 10.08 -17.97 -26.46
N ARG A 180 10.98 -17.01 -26.69
CA ARG A 180 11.24 -16.39 -28.01
C ARG A 180 12.51 -16.87 -28.70
N GLY A 181 13.42 -17.53 -27.97
CA GLY A 181 14.66 -18.07 -28.54
C GLY A 181 15.62 -17.01 -29.09
N ASP A 182 15.45 -15.75 -28.68
CA ASP A 182 16.23 -14.59 -29.12
C ASP A 182 17.34 -14.27 -28.11
N ASP A 183 18.41 -13.62 -28.57
CA ASP A 183 19.59 -13.24 -27.79
C ASP A 183 19.20 -12.36 -26.59
N PHE A 184 19.75 -12.65 -25.40
CA PHE A 184 19.33 -12.05 -24.14
C PHE A 184 19.50 -10.53 -24.15
N SER A 185 18.46 -9.79 -23.74
CA SER A 185 18.58 -8.35 -23.48
C SER A 185 19.64 -8.11 -22.39
N GLU A 186 20.69 -7.35 -22.70
CA GLU A 186 21.85 -7.13 -21.81
C GLU A 186 21.51 -6.45 -20.47
N ASP A 187 20.27 -6.02 -20.21
CA ASP A 187 19.90 -5.49 -18.89
C ASP A 187 18.43 -5.70 -18.47
N ILE A 188 18.08 -6.96 -18.18
CA ILE A 188 16.78 -7.36 -17.59
C ILE A 188 16.46 -6.56 -16.31
N ASN A 189 17.48 -6.23 -15.50
CA ASN A 189 17.27 -5.49 -14.25
C ASN A 189 16.84 -4.04 -14.53
N SER A 190 17.50 -3.34 -15.46
CA SER A 190 17.08 -1.99 -15.86
C SER A 190 15.71 -1.97 -16.52
N GLU A 191 15.38 -2.97 -17.33
CA GLU A 191 14.05 -3.07 -17.92
C GLU A 191 12.97 -3.28 -16.84
N ALA A 192 13.18 -4.23 -15.93
CA ALA A 192 12.27 -4.45 -14.79
C ALA A 192 12.11 -3.19 -13.95
N TYR A 193 13.21 -2.50 -13.64
CA TYR A 193 13.18 -1.22 -12.92
C TYR A 193 12.35 -0.16 -13.65
N LYS A 194 12.59 0.04 -14.95
CA LYS A 194 11.86 1.02 -15.77
C LYS A 194 10.36 0.72 -15.79
N ILE A 195 9.98 -0.56 -15.95
CA ILE A 195 8.59 -0.99 -15.94
C ILE A 195 7.93 -0.69 -14.59
N VAL A 196 8.55 -1.10 -13.47
CA VAL A 196 7.97 -0.89 -12.13
C VAL A 196 7.90 0.60 -11.80
N ARG A 197 8.97 1.36 -12.06
CA ARG A 197 8.99 2.81 -11.84
C ARG A 197 7.91 3.51 -12.65
N GLN A 198 7.75 3.15 -13.93
CA GLN A 198 6.71 3.73 -14.78
C GLN A 198 5.31 3.40 -14.25
N LYS A 199 5.06 2.17 -13.77
CA LYS A 199 3.79 1.81 -13.12
C LYS A 199 3.53 2.69 -11.90
N TRP A 200 4.53 2.86 -11.03
CA TRP A 200 4.40 3.69 -9.83
C TRP A 200 4.16 5.16 -10.14
N TYR A 201 4.78 5.67 -11.20
CA TYR A 201 4.55 7.02 -11.71
C TYR A 201 3.11 7.17 -12.23
N THR A 202 2.65 6.26 -13.10
CA THR A 202 1.28 6.28 -13.66
C THR A 202 0.21 6.19 -12.58
N ARG A 203 0.47 5.42 -11.52
CA ARG A 203 -0.42 5.27 -10.37
C ARG A 203 -0.35 6.43 -9.37
N MET A 204 0.48 7.45 -9.63
CA MET A 204 0.69 8.62 -8.76
C MET A 204 1.31 8.29 -7.38
N ILE A 205 1.93 7.12 -7.25
CA ILE A 205 2.55 6.62 -6.02
C ILE A 205 3.99 7.16 -5.89
N TRP A 206 4.70 7.27 -7.01
CA TRP A 206 6.08 7.71 -7.02
C TRP A 206 6.21 9.13 -6.42
N ASN A 207 7.02 9.29 -5.37
CA ASN A 207 7.38 10.60 -4.85
C ASN A 207 8.56 11.15 -5.65
N GLU A 208 8.45 12.37 -6.16
CA GLU A 208 9.52 13.04 -6.91
C GLU A 208 10.78 13.31 -6.07
N GLU A 209 10.65 13.34 -4.74
CA GLU A 209 11.80 13.42 -3.84
C GLU A 209 12.61 12.11 -3.82
N TRP A 210 12.00 11.00 -4.23
CA TRP A 210 12.73 9.77 -4.46
C TRP A 210 13.54 9.91 -5.74
N THR A 211 14.86 9.78 -5.61
CA THR A 211 15.79 9.87 -6.72
C THR A 211 15.73 8.59 -7.56
N THR A 212 16.53 7.59 -7.19
CA THR A 212 16.63 6.31 -7.90
C THR A 212 15.77 5.24 -7.24
N MET A 213 15.69 5.21 -5.91
CA MET A 213 14.93 4.21 -5.17
C MET A 213 13.87 4.87 -4.30
N PRO A 214 12.72 4.22 -4.09
CA PRO A 214 11.73 4.74 -3.16
C PRO A 214 12.25 4.69 -1.73
N GLY A 215 11.79 5.65 -0.92
CA GLY A 215 12.07 5.69 0.52
C GLY A 215 11.23 4.70 1.33
N MET A 216 11.23 4.88 2.65
CA MET A 216 10.54 4.00 3.60
C MET A 216 9.11 4.45 3.95
N PHE A 217 8.67 5.62 3.51
CA PHE A 217 7.37 6.19 3.91
C PHE A 217 6.47 6.39 2.70
N TRP A 218 5.22 5.94 2.78
CA TRP A 218 4.22 6.25 1.79
C TRP A 218 3.83 7.74 1.82
N LYS A 219 3.30 8.25 0.70
CA LYS A 219 2.84 9.64 0.63
C LYS A 219 1.74 9.96 1.65
N HIS A 220 0.84 9.02 1.94
CA HIS A 220 -0.20 9.23 2.96
C HIS A 220 0.33 9.24 4.40
N GLU A 221 1.54 8.73 4.66
CA GLU A 221 2.19 8.79 5.97
C GLU A 221 2.82 10.17 6.23
N GLN A 222 3.07 10.97 5.19
CA GLN A 222 3.62 12.32 5.36
C GLN A 222 2.57 13.24 6.01
N HIS A 223 2.99 14.16 6.88
CA HIS A 223 2.06 15.12 7.52
C HIS A 223 1.41 16.04 6.48
N TRP A 224 0.13 16.34 6.64
CA TRP A 224 -0.63 17.16 5.68
C TRP A 224 -0.05 18.56 5.50
N ASP A 225 0.37 19.21 6.59
CA ASP A 225 0.99 20.55 6.55
C ASP A 225 2.27 20.57 5.73
N ARG A 226 3.07 19.50 5.85
CA ARG A 226 4.30 19.33 5.08
C ARG A 226 4.00 19.14 3.60
N ALA A 227 3.02 18.30 3.26
CA ALA A 227 2.61 18.08 1.87
C ALA A 227 2.06 19.36 1.21
N LEU A 228 1.31 20.17 1.97
CA LEU A 228 0.81 21.48 1.51
C LEU A 228 1.96 22.46 1.27
N ALA A 229 2.90 22.58 2.22
CA ALA A 229 4.08 23.43 2.08
C ALA A 229 4.92 23.04 0.84
N GLU A 230 5.16 21.75 0.64
CA GLU A 230 5.91 21.22 -0.52
C GLU A 230 5.20 21.46 -1.85
N SER A 231 3.86 21.47 -1.85
CA SER A 231 3.05 21.73 -3.05
C SER A 231 2.96 23.21 -3.45
N GLY A 232 3.41 24.12 -2.57
CA GLY A 232 3.26 25.57 -2.75
C GLY A 232 1.83 26.08 -2.53
N ILE A 233 0.91 25.26 -1.99
CA ILE A 233 -0.44 25.67 -1.62
C ILE A 233 -0.34 26.45 -0.30
N LYS A 234 -0.57 27.76 -0.35
CA LYS A 234 -0.77 28.56 0.86
C LYS A 234 -2.15 28.23 1.41
N THR A 235 -2.22 27.51 2.52
CA THR A 235 -3.43 27.49 3.34
C THR A 235 -3.57 28.86 3.96
N ASP A 236 -4.52 29.65 3.49
CA ASP A 236 -4.98 30.80 4.27
C ASP A 236 -5.58 30.21 5.55
N PRO A 237 -5.05 30.51 6.75
CA PRO A 237 -5.65 30.04 7.98
C PRO A 237 -7.09 30.53 7.96
N PHE A 238 -8.03 29.58 8.07
CA PHE A 238 -9.46 29.85 8.11
C PHE A 238 -9.71 30.93 9.15
N ARG A 239 -9.82 32.19 8.71
CA ARG A 239 -10.15 33.32 9.58
C ARG A 239 -11.59 33.05 9.97
N PRO A 240 -11.90 32.76 11.25
CA PRO A 240 -13.28 32.68 11.66
C PRO A 240 -13.90 34.03 11.27
N LYS A 241 -14.90 34.01 10.37
CA LYS A 241 -15.69 35.21 10.13
C LYS A 241 -16.23 35.65 11.48
N ASP A 242 -16.03 36.91 11.80
CA ASP A 242 -16.31 37.54 13.08
C ASP A 242 -17.57 36.98 13.76
N PRO A 243 -17.50 36.60 15.06
CA PRO A 243 -18.68 36.19 15.82
C PRO A 243 -19.72 37.32 15.99
N ASP A 244 -19.38 38.56 15.63
CA ASP A 244 -20.22 39.76 15.86
C ASP A 244 -21.18 40.10 14.71
N ARG A 245 -21.36 39.20 13.73
CA ARG A 245 -22.39 39.35 12.69
C ARG A 245 -23.52 38.33 12.81
N ALA A 246 -23.94 38.02 14.04
CA ALA A 246 -25.23 37.39 14.30
C ALA A 246 -26.35 38.45 14.25
N GLY A 247 -26.91 38.68 13.07
CA GLY A 247 -28.23 39.30 12.94
C GLY A 247 -29.32 38.28 13.31
N PRO A 248 -30.46 38.70 13.88
CA PRO A 248 -31.50 37.80 14.35
C PRO A 248 -32.19 37.09 13.18
N ILE A 249 -32.12 35.75 13.15
CA ILE A 249 -32.94 34.93 12.26
C ILE A 249 -34.34 34.85 12.88
N PHE A 250 -35.23 35.76 12.44
CA PHE A 250 -36.65 35.67 12.72
C PHE A 250 -37.29 34.60 11.82
N GLY A 251 -37.98 33.67 12.49
CA GLY A 251 -39.11 32.82 12.11
C GLY A 251 -39.47 32.60 10.64
N LEU A 252 -39.61 31.32 10.28
CA LEU A 252 -40.66 30.78 9.41
C LEU A 252 -40.52 29.26 9.41
N PHE A 253 -41.31 28.55 10.22
CA PHE A 253 -41.98 27.29 9.86
C PHE A 253 -42.96 26.95 10.98
N GLY A 254 -44.23 27.25 10.70
CA GLY A 254 -45.36 26.89 11.54
C GLY A 254 -45.78 25.44 11.36
N ASP A 255 -46.42 24.96 12.42
CA ASP A 255 -47.35 23.84 12.54
C ASP A 255 -48.02 23.35 11.25
N GLY A 256 -48.15 22.01 11.15
CA GLY A 256 -49.25 21.43 10.37
C GLY A 256 -49.10 19.96 9.99
N MET A 257 -49.95 19.14 10.62
CA MET A 257 -50.61 17.95 10.06
C MET A 257 -50.01 16.54 10.31
N SER A 258 -50.63 15.89 11.30
CA SER A 258 -51.46 14.68 11.17
C SER A 258 -50.89 13.41 10.55
N ARG A 259 -50.75 12.41 11.44
CA ARG A 259 -50.71 10.97 11.13
C ARG A 259 -52.05 10.46 10.56
N PRO A 260 -52.04 9.55 9.58
CA PRO A 260 -53.13 8.60 9.41
C PRO A 260 -52.78 7.23 10.02
N LYS A 261 -53.75 6.69 10.77
CA LYS A 261 -53.85 5.28 11.16
C LYS A 261 -54.41 4.51 9.96
N SER A 262 -53.81 3.39 9.58
CA SER A 262 -54.46 2.38 8.73
C SER A 262 -54.58 1.07 9.49
N SER A 263 -55.82 0.74 9.79
CA SER A 263 -56.30 -0.54 10.29
C SER A 263 -56.03 -1.63 9.25
N ILE A 264 -55.54 -2.78 9.70
CA ILE A 264 -55.55 -4.03 8.95
C ILE A 264 -56.78 -4.78 9.43
N ASP A 265 -57.73 -5.01 8.55
CA ASP A 265 -58.80 -5.99 8.74
C ASP A 265 -58.63 -7.15 7.77
N VAL A 266 -59.01 -8.30 8.33
CA VAL A 266 -58.96 -9.67 7.82
C VAL A 266 -59.99 -9.89 6.72
N GLN A 267 -59.61 -10.63 5.68
CA GLN A 267 -60.43 -11.67 5.03
C GLN A 267 -59.52 -12.77 4.49
#